data_AF-A0A6A3MQ68-F1
#
_entry.id   AF-A0A6A3MQ68-F1
#
_cell.length_a   1.000
_cell.length_b   1.000
_cell.length_c   1.000
_cell.angle_alpha   90.00
_cell.angle_beta   90.00
_cell.angle_gamma   90.00
#
_symmetry.space_group_name_H-M   'P 1'
#
loop_
_entity.id
_entity.type
_entity.pdbx_description
1 polymer ?
#
loop_
_entity_poly.entity_id
_entity_poly.type
_entity_poly.pdbx_seq_one_letter_code
_entity_poly.pdbx_strand_id
1 'polypeptide(L)'
;MLRQKLKEKKLRAPVLPAATKWGSLLAWLDTVLAAESILFSMVSARKFLQAKNKSQRQKRKMVYTLVTGSDLISMLKKGTSLLRVVANQLAKYEKDNTPISEVYKTFLDLPKEFDATFLTPRELKIMKDIVDERFGFVCGDAYGLAYLLDPRFCGEGMDVATRTSVESFRSTWFGEDQADRVLLQLSAFH
;
A
#
# COMPACT_ATOMS: atom_id res chain seq x y z
N MET A 1 -8.61 31.15 -2.55
CA MET A 1 -9.70 30.81 -1.60
C MET A 1 -9.48 29.47 -0.88
N LEU A 2 -9.43 28.32 -1.57
CA LEU A 2 -9.25 27.01 -0.90
C LEU A 2 -7.95 26.93 -0.07
N ARG A 3 -6.80 27.26 -0.67
CA ARG A 3 -5.49 27.25 0.04
C ARG A 3 -5.47 28.14 1.29
N GLN A 4 -6.16 29.28 1.24
CA GLN A 4 -6.26 30.20 2.37
C GLN A 4 -7.11 29.59 3.49
N LYS A 5 -8.30 29.07 3.17
CA LYS A 5 -9.17 28.38 4.15
C LYS A 5 -8.52 27.15 4.78
N LEU A 6 -7.71 26.41 4.00
CA LEU A 6 -6.91 25.31 4.52
C LEU A 6 -5.85 25.80 5.52
N LYS A 7 -5.13 26.88 5.19
CA LYS A 7 -4.14 27.49 6.07
C LYS A 7 -4.77 27.98 7.38
N GLU A 8 -5.95 28.61 7.30
CA GLU A 8 -6.73 29.06 8.48
C GLU A 8 -7.09 27.89 9.41
N LYS A 9 -7.42 26.72 8.84
CA LYS A 9 -7.68 25.49 9.61
C LYS A 9 -6.43 24.65 9.91
N LYS A 10 -5.22 25.15 9.66
CA LYS A 10 -3.94 24.42 9.82
C LYS A 10 -3.90 23.09 9.05
N LEU A 11 -4.62 22.99 7.93
CA LEU A 11 -4.63 21.83 7.06
C LEU A 11 -3.55 21.91 5.98
N ARG A 12 -3.02 20.76 5.59
CA ARG A 12 -2.05 20.65 4.50
C ARG A 12 -2.67 21.13 3.19
N ALA A 13 -1.88 21.75 2.32
CA ALA A 13 -2.33 22.07 0.97
C ALA A 13 -2.31 20.79 0.10
N PRO A 14 -3.36 20.53 -0.72
CA PRO A 14 -3.35 19.41 -1.63
C PRO A 14 -2.21 19.59 -2.63
N VAL A 15 -1.38 18.55 -2.77
CA VAL A 15 -0.34 18.45 -3.78
C VAL A 15 -0.83 17.44 -4.82
N LEU A 16 -0.61 17.73 -6.10
CA LEU A 16 -0.93 16.76 -7.16
C LEU A 16 -0.13 15.47 -6.90
N PRO A 17 -0.78 14.31 -6.85
CA PRO A 17 -0.07 13.05 -6.69
C PRO A 17 0.86 12.83 -7.88
N ALA A 18 2.11 12.46 -7.60
CA ALA A 18 3.00 11.97 -8.64
C ALA A 18 2.59 10.53 -8.97
N ALA A 19 2.54 10.19 -10.27
CA ALA A 19 1.99 8.92 -10.75
C ALA A 19 2.59 7.65 -10.11
N THR A 20 3.84 7.74 -9.64
CA THR A 20 4.57 6.62 -9.03
C THR A 20 4.73 6.71 -7.52
N LYS A 21 4.27 7.79 -6.87
CA LYS A 21 4.43 8.01 -5.42
C LYS A 21 3.11 7.81 -4.70
N TRP A 22 2.80 6.56 -4.36
CA TRP A 22 1.62 6.16 -3.58
C TRP A 22 1.44 6.97 -2.29
N GLY A 23 2.54 7.33 -1.61
CA GLY A 23 2.51 8.22 -0.44
C GLY A 23 2.02 9.65 -0.74
N SER A 24 2.27 10.18 -1.94
CA SER A 24 1.75 11.50 -2.36
C SER A 24 0.25 11.47 -2.64
N LEU A 25 -0.25 10.36 -3.20
CA LEU A 25 -1.68 10.12 -3.37
C LEU A 25 -2.39 9.96 -2.04
N LEU A 26 -1.79 9.25 -1.08
CA LEU A 26 -2.32 9.11 0.27
C LEU A 26 -2.43 10.48 0.95
N ALA A 27 -1.35 11.26 0.93
CA ALA A 27 -1.34 12.60 1.51
C ALA A 27 -2.39 13.52 0.87
N TRP A 28 -2.63 13.37 -0.43
CA TRP A 28 -3.68 14.12 -1.13
C TRP A 28 -5.08 13.70 -0.67
N LEU A 29 -5.38 12.39 -0.61
CA LEU A 29 -6.67 11.88 -0.15
C LEU A 29 -6.95 12.27 1.31
N ASP A 30 -5.95 12.15 2.21
CA ASP A 30 -6.06 12.57 3.61
C ASP A 30 -6.36 14.06 3.72
N THR A 31 -5.75 14.89 2.87
CA THR A 31 -6.02 16.33 2.82
C THR A 31 -7.45 16.63 2.36
N VAL A 32 -7.92 15.93 1.33
CA VAL A 32 -9.30 16.11 0.82
C VAL A 32 -10.32 15.69 1.88
N LEU A 33 -10.07 14.56 2.56
CA LEU A 33 -10.91 14.07 3.65
C LEU A 33 -10.97 15.07 4.81
N ALA A 34 -9.81 15.60 5.25
CA ALA A 34 -9.77 16.61 6.31
C ALA A 34 -10.44 17.95 5.90
N ALA A 35 -10.46 18.25 4.60
CA ALA A 35 -11.06 19.46 4.05
C ALA A 35 -12.58 19.34 3.81
N GLU A 36 -13.23 18.22 4.14
CA GLU A 36 -14.66 17.97 3.89
C GLU A 36 -15.55 19.17 4.21
N SER A 37 -15.51 19.65 5.46
CA SER A 37 -16.36 20.77 5.90
C SER A 37 -16.13 22.06 5.11
N ILE A 38 -14.88 22.30 4.68
CA ILE A 38 -14.51 23.47 3.87
C ILE A 38 -15.07 23.30 2.47
N LEU A 39 -14.89 22.12 1.86
CA LEU A 39 -15.37 21.81 0.52
C LEU A 39 -16.89 21.89 0.47
N PHE A 40 -17.58 21.30 1.43
CA PHE A 40 -19.04 21.36 1.55
C PHE A 40 -19.53 22.81 1.65
N SER A 41 -18.94 23.62 2.54
CA SER A 41 -19.27 25.04 2.66
C SER A 41 -19.04 25.82 1.35
N MET A 42 -17.98 25.50 0.61
CA MET A 42 -17.66 26.17 -0.65
C MET A 42 -18.65 25.83 -1.77
N VAL A 43 -19.03 24.55 -1.91
CA VAL A 43 -19.97 24.12 -2.97
C VAL A 43 -21.41 24.53 -2.66
N SER A 44 -21.76 24.62 -1.37
CA SER A 44 -23.08 25.06 -0.91
C SER A 44 -23.29 26.58 -0.95
N ALA A 45 -22.26 27.35 -1.32
CA ALA A 45 -22.41 28.80 -1.46
C ALA A 45 -23.39 29.16 -2.58
N ARG A 46 -24.29 30.13 -2.34
CA ARG A 46 -25.37 30.54 -3.26
C ARG A 46 -24.91 30.84 -4.70
N LYS A 47 -23.68 31.35 -4.86
CA LYS A 47 -23.10 31.70 -6.16
C LYS A 47 -22.27 30.58 -6.80
N PHE A 48 -22.13 29.42 -6.15
CA PHE A 48 -21.29 28.34 -6.66
C PHE A 48 -21.81 27.81 -8.00
N LEU A 49 -23.09 27.50 -8.13
CA LEU A 49 -23.67 27.02 -9.39
C LEU A 49 -23.86 28.13 -10.45
N GLN A 50 -23.63 29.40 -10.09
CA GLN A 50 -23.68 30.52 -11.03
C GLN A 50 -22.38 30.59 -11.84
N ALA A 51 -22.46 30.30 -13.14
CA ALA A 51 -21.33 30.37 -14.06
C ALA A 51 -21.73 31.05 -15.38
N LYS A 52 -20.80 31.78 -15.99
CA LYS A 52 -21.05 32.57 -17.21
C LYS A 52 -21.29 31.68 -18.44
N ASN A 53 -20.67 30.51 -18.50
CA ASN A 53 -20.78 29.60 -19.64
C ASN A 53 -21.26 28.20 -19.23
N LYS A 54 -21.89 27.50 -20.18
CA LYS A 54 -22.50 26.17 -19.97
C LYS A 54 -21.49 25.13 -19.51
N SER A 55 -20.28 25.13 -20.07
CA SER A 55 -19.21 24.19 -19.71
C SER A 55 -18.76 24.34 -18.25
N GLN A 56 -18.53 25.57 -17.77
CA GLN A 56 -18.22 25.81 -16.36
C GLN A 56 -19.38 25.43 -15.45
N ARG A 57 -20.62 25.75 -15.83
CA ARG A 57 -21.81 25.37 -15.05
C ARG A 57 -21.89 23.84 -14.89
N GLN A 58 -21.61 23.09 -15.95
CA GLN A 58 -21.60 21.62 -15.91
C GLN A 58 -20.50 21.09 -14.98
N LYS A 59 -19.26 21.59 -15.10
CA LYS A 59 -18.15 21.21 -14.21
C LYS A 59 -18.47 21.49 -12.74
N ARG A 60 -19.04 22.67 -12.44
CA ARG A 60 -19.45 23.02 -11.07
C ARG A 60 -20.58 22.14 -10.56
N LYS A 61 -21.55 21.79 -11.41
CA LYS A 61 -22.62 20.84 -11.05
C LYS A 61 -22.04 19.47 -10.69
N MET A 62 -21.09 18.96 -11.48
CA MET A 62 -20.41 17.69 -11.17
C MET A 62 -19.68 17.74 -9.83
N VAL A 63 -18.93 18.81 -9.56
CA VAL A 63 -18.23 18.98 -8.27
C VAL A 63 -19.22 19.10 -7.11
N TYR A 64 -20.31 19.87 -7.29
CA TYR A 64 -21.37 19.98 -6.28
C TYR A 64 -21.95 18.61 -5.94
N THR A 65 -22.38 17.85 -6.95
CA THR A 65 -22.96 16.51 -6.77
C THR A 65 -21.96 15.56 -6.11
N LEU A 66 -20.68 15.60 -6.50
CA LEU A 66 -19.65 14.78 -5.88
C LEU A 66 -19.45 15.12 -4.39
N VAL A 67 -19.29 16.41 -4.05
CA VAL A 67 -18.98 16.87 -2.69
C VAL A 67 -20.17 16.75 -1.74
N THR A 68 -21.39 16.90 -2.26
CA THR A 68 -22.63 16.77 -1.47
C THR A 68 -23.18 15.34 -1.42
N GLY A 69 -22.63 14.42 -2.21
CA GLY A 69 -23.02 13.02 -2.19
C GLY A 69 -22.63 12.36 -0.87
N SER A 70 -23.52 11.51 -0.35
CA SER A 70 -23.30 10.74 0.90
C SER A 70 -22.07 9.82 0.83
N ASP A 71 -21.74 9.37 -0.38
CA ASP A 71 -20.78 8.29 -0.56
C ASP A 71 -19.33 8.78 -0.62
N LEU A 72 -19.10 10.07 -0.88
CA LEU A 72 -17.75 10.62 -1.06
C LEU A 72 -16.87 10.33 0.16
N ILE A 73 -17.37 10.58 1.36
CA ILE A 73 -16.60 10.42 2.59
C ILE A 73 -16.33 8.95 2.88
N SER A 74 -17.31 8.08 2.65
CA SER A 74 -17.13 6.63 2.77
C SER A 74 -16.07 6.12 1.78
N MET A 75 -16.14 6.53 0.51
CA MET A 75 -15.16 6.19 -0.53
C MET A 75 -13.76 6.71 -0.20
N LEU A 76 -13.64 7.95 0.29
CA LEU A 76 -12.35 8.53 0.69
C LEU A 76 -11.74 7.79 1.88
N LYS A 77 -12.53 7.48 2.92
CA LYS A 77 -12.06 6.70 4.07
C LYS A 77 -11.55 5.33 3.65
N LYS A 78 -12.32 4.64 2.82
CA LYS A 78 -11.98 3.32 2.29
C LYS A 78 -10.71 3.36 1.44
N GLY A 79 -10.66 4.25 0.44
CA GLY A 79 -9.49 4.41 -0.43
C GLY A 79 -8.23 4.79 0.35
N THR A 80 -8.35 5.69 1.33
CA THR A 80 -7.25 6.07 2.22
C THR A 80 -6.78 4.90 3.07
N SER A 81 -7.69 4.11 3.65
CA SER A 81 -7.31 2.94 4.47
C SER A 81 -6.55 1.89 3.67
N LEU A 82 -7.01 1.58 2.45
CA LEU A 82 -6.34 0.63 1.56
C LEU A 82 -4.97 1.15 1.15
N LEU A 83 -4.92 2.40 0.69
CA LEU A 83 -3.69 3.01 0.20
C LEU A 83 -2.63 3.15 1.30
N ARG A 84 -3.06 3.32 2.55
CA ARG A 84 -2.17 3.43 3.72
C ARG A 84 -1.44 2.13 4.01
N VAL A 85 -2.10 0.98 3.92
CA VAL A 85 -1.45 -0.33 4.06
C VAL A 85 -0.32 -0.45 3.03
N VAL A 86 -0.63 -0.20 1.75
CA VAL A 86 0.37 -0.29 0.67
C VAL A 86 1.49 0.73 0.83
N ALA A 87 1.17 2.00 1.11
CA ALA A 87 2.18 3.05 1.26
C ALA A 87 3.13 2.79 2.44
N ASN A 88 2.63 2.24 3.55
CA ASN A 88 3.45 1.90 4.71
C ASN A 88 4.44 0.77 4.39
N GLN A 89 4.02 -0.25 3.63
CA GLN A 89 4.94 -1.30 3.20
C GLN A 89 5.96 -0.79 2.20
N LEU A 90 5.54 -0.02 1.19
CA LEU A 90 6.47 0.56 0.20
C LEU A 90 7.54 1.42 0.87
N ALA A 91 7.18 2.22 1.87
CA ALA A 91 8.12 3.05 2.61
C ALA A 91 9.26 2.25 3.29
N LYS A 92 9.04 0.97 3.61
CA LYS A 92 10.11 0.08 4.13
C LYS A 92 11.16 -0.20 3.05
N TYR A 93 10.76 -0.30 1.79
CA TYR A 93 11.62 -0.69 0.67
C TYR A 93 12.12 0.50 -0.16
N GLU A 94 11.78 1.75 0.21
CA GLU A 94 12.30 2.96 -0.44
C GLU A 94 13.77 3.23 -0.14
N LYS A 95 14.35 2.55 0.85
CA LYS A 95 15.77 2.65 1.23
C LYS A 95 16.45 1.31 1.06
N ASP A 96 17.74 1.33 0.71
CA ASP A 96 18.56 0.13 0.46
C ASP A 96 19.02 -0.59 1.74
N ASN A 97 18.31 -0.40 2.86
CA ASN A 97 18.69 -0.95 4.17
C ASN A 97 17.79 -2.10 4.64
N THR A 98 16.72 -2.41 3.91
CA THR A 98 15.77 -3.46 4.28
C THR A 98 16.28 -4.80 3.77
N PRO A 99 16.55 -5.78 4.66
CA PRO A 99 17.01 -7.10 4.26
C PRO A 99 15.99 -7.80 3.36
N ILE A 100 16.48 -8.57 2.39
CA ILE A 100 15.63 -9.31 1.44
C ILE A 100 14.69 -10.30 2.14
N SER A 101 15.06 -10.80 3.32
CA SER A 101 14.22 -11.65 4.19
C SER A 101 12.92 -10.97 4.64
N GLU A 102 12.92 -9.64 4.79
CA GLU A 102 11.71 -8.88 5.18
C GLU A 102 10.61 -8.95 4.14
N VAL A 103 10.95 -9.16 2.86
CA VAL A 103 9.97 -9.23 1.77
C VAL A 103 8.99 -10.37 2.01
N TYR A 104 9.50 -11.55 2.35
CA TYR A 104 8.65 -12.70 2.66
C TYR A 104 7.75 -12.41 3.87
N LYS A 105 8.31 -11.82 4.93
CA LYS A 105 7.54 -11.43 6.12
C LYS A 105 6.43 -10.43 5.80
N THR A 106 6.73 -9.42 4.99
CA THR A 106 5.75 -8.42 4.52
C THR A 106 4.56 -9.11 3.86
N PHE A 107 4.79 -10.08 2.97
CA PHE A 107 3.70 -10.79 2.31
C PHE A 107 2.87 -11.66 3.26
N LEU A 108 3.48 -12.29 4.27
CA LEU A 108 2.75 -13.04 5.29
C LEU A 108 1.84 -12.15 6.16
N ASP A 109 2.28 -10.93 6.45
CA ASP A 109 1.53 -9.99 7.30
C ASP A 109 0.46 -9.20 6.55
N LEU A 110 0.69 -8.94 5.26
CA LEU A 110 -0.16 -8.06 4.45
C LEU A 110 -1.65 -8.42 4.46
N PRO A 111 -2.05 -9.71 4.38
CA PRO A 111 -3.46 -10.11 4.49
C PRO A 111 -4.11 -9.67 5.81
N LYS A 112 -3.36 -9.73 6.92
CA LYS A 112 -3.84 -9.32 8.25
C LYS A 112 -3.92 -7.79 8.36
N GLU A 113 -3.00 -7.07 7.73
CA GLU A 113 -3.07 -5.60 7.68
C GLU A 113 -4.31 -5.12 6.91
N PHE A 114 -4.72 -5.85 5.86
CA PHE A 114 -5.96 -5.54 5.14
C PHE A 114 -7.22 -5.82 5.95
N ASP A 115 -7.20 -6.72 6.93
CA ASP A 115 -8.35 -6.99 7.81
C ASP A 115 -8.75 -5.75 8.63
N ALA A 116 -7.82 -4.83 8.88
CA ALA A 116 -8.06 -3.58 9.61
C ALA A 116 -8.65 -2.45 8.72
N THR A 117 -8.96 -2.72 7.45
CA THR A 117 -9.44 -1.71 6.49
C THR A 117 -10.98 -1.68 6.38
N PHE A 118 -11.53 -0.62 5.79
CA PHE A 118 -12.99 -0.47 5.59
C PHE A 118 -13.51 -1.20 4.33
N LEU A 119 -12.91 -2.34 3.99
CA LEU A 119 -13.31 -3.14 2.82
C LEU A 119 -14.49 -4.04 3.16
N THR A 120 -15.36 -4.27 2.17
CA THR A 120 -16.39 -5.32 2.31
C THR A 120 -15.72 -6.71 2.27
N PRO A 121 -16.37 -7.77 2.77
CA PRO A 121 -15.81 -9.12 2.72
C PRO A 121 -15.40 -9.56 1.31
N ARG A 122 -16.17 -9.17 0.29
CA ARG A 122 -15.87 -9.45 -1.11
C ARG A 122 -14.58 -8.76 -1.58
N GLU A 123 -14.40 -7.49 -1.22
CA GLU A 123 -13.21 -6.72 -1.62
C GLU A 123 -11.98 -7.13 -0.85
N LEU A 124 -12.13 -7.47 0.42
CA LEU A 124 -11.06 -8.03 1.24
C LEU A 124 -10.57 -9.35 0.64
N LYS A 125 -11.48 -10.23 0.20
CA LYS A 125 -11.12 -11.44 -0.54
C LYS A 125 -10.30 -11.12 -1.79
N ILE A 126 -10.78 -10.20 -2.63
CA ILE A 126 -10.06 -9.77 -3.85
C ILE A 126 -8.65 -9.26 -3.49
N MET A 127 -8.51 -8.46 -2.43
CA MET A 127 -7.20 -7.98 -2.00
C MET A 127 -6.28 -9.11 -1.54
N LYS A 128 -6.78 -10.08 -0.78
CA LYS A 128 -6.00 -11.24 -0.35
C LYS A 128 -5.57 -12.10 -1.54
N ASP A 129 -6.46 -12.31 -2.51
CA ASP A 129 -6.15 -13.03 -3.76
C ASP A 129 -5.04 -12.30 -4.55
N ILE A 130 -5.09 -10.95 -4.62
CA ILE A 130 -4.02 -10.16 -5.26
C ILE A 130 -2.70 -10.29 -4.50
N VAL A 131 -2.72 -10.27 -3.17
CA VAL A 131 -1.51 -10.45 -2.35
C VAL A 131 -0.89 -11.82 -2.61
N ASP A 132 -1.69 -12.87 -2.67
CA ASP A 132 -1.24 -14.24 -2.94
C ASP A 132 -0.64 -14.38 -4.35
N GLU A 133 -1.30 -13.84 -5.38
CA GLU A 133 -0.78 -13.80 -6.75
C GLU A 133 0.58 -13.08 -6.81
N ARG A 134 0.70 -11.93 -6.13
CA ARG A 134 1.94 -11.16 -6.10
C ARG A 134 3.03 -11.84 -5.28
N PHE A 135 2.66 -12.53 -4.21
CA PHE A 135 3.58 -13.33 -3.42
C PHE A 135 4.20 -14.44 -4.28
N GLY A 136 3.40 -15.22 -5.00
CA GLY A 136 3.88 -16.27 -5.91
C GLY A 136 4.73 -15.74 -7.07
N PHE A 137 4.49 -14.50 -7.52
CA PHE A 137 5.31 -13.85 -8.54
C PHE A 137 6.66 -13.32 -8.03
N VAL A 138 6.69 -12.75 -6.82
CA VAL A 138 7.88 -12.08 -6.26
C VAL A 138 8.77 -13.04 -5.47
N CYS A 139 8.18 -13.87 -4.60
CA CYS A 139 8.91 -14.68 -3.63
C CYS A 139 9.28 -16.04 -4.21
N GLY A 140 10.35 -16.07 -5.01
CA GLY A 140 11.01 -17.32 -5.42
C GLY A 140 11.93 -17.90 -4.34
N ASP A 141 12.66 -18.98 -4.68
CA ASP A 141 13.49 -19.73 -3.73
C ASP A 141 14.53 -18.87 -2.99
N ALA A 142 15.09 -17.84 -3.64
CA ALA A 142 16.05 -16.93 -3.00
C ALA A 142 15.46 -16.13 -1.84
N TYR A 143 14.21 -15.64 -1.97
CA TYR A 143 13.51 -14.93 -0.90
C TYR A 143 13.13 -15.89 0.23
N GLY A 144 12.67 -17.09 -0.12
CA GLY A 144 12.39 -18.15 0.85
C GLY A 144 13.63 -18.56 1.64
N LEU A 145 14.78 -18.71 0.96
CA LEU A 145 16.06 -19.04 1.59
C LEU A 145 16.53 -17.93 2.52
N ALA A 146 16.47 -16.67 2.08
CA ALA A 146 16.83 -15.55 2.93
C ALA A 146 15.95 -15.45 4.17
N TYR A 147 14.64 -15.68 4.04
CA TYR A 147 13.71 -15.71 5.16
C TYR A 147 13.96 -16.89 6.12
N LEU A 148 14.32 -18.05 5.57
CA LEU A 148 14.66 -19.25 6.36
C LEU A 148 15.96 -19.07 7.15
N LEU A 149 16.96 -18.42 6.55
CA LEU A 149 18.29 -18.23 7.14
C LEU A 149 18.38 -17.02 8.07
N ASP A 150 17.44 -16.07 8.00
CA ASP A 150 17.41 -14.92 8.90
C ASP A 150 17.05 -15.37 10.33
N PRO A 151 17.93 -15.21 11.33
CA PRO A 151 17.68 -15.64 12.71
C PRO A 151 16.47 -14.96 13.36
N ARG A 152 16.03 -13.81 12.82
CA ARG A 152 14.84 -13.10 13.31
C ARG A 152 13.55 -13.81 12.95
N PHE A 153 13.56 -14.64 11.91
CA PHE A 153 12.36 -15.27 11.35
C PHE A 153 12.43 -16.79 11.33
N CYS A 154 13.59 -17.39 11.01
CA CYS A 154 13.79 -18.83 11.00
C CYS A 154 12.73 -19.62 10.20
N GLY A 155 12.19 -19.01 9.13
CA GLY A 155 11.11 -19.60 8.32
C GLY A 155 9.73 -19.66 9.01
N GLU A 156 9.48 -18.86 10.05
CA GLU A 156 8.19 -18.84 10.74
C GLU A 156 7.02 -18.55 9.77
N GLY A 157 5.99 -19.39 9.79
CA GLY A 157 4.81 -19.23 8.94
C GLY A 157 4.98 -19.73 7.50
N MET A 158 6.14 -20.25 7.12
CA MET A 158 6.36 -20.93 5.84
C MET A 158 5.66 -22.30 5.85
N ASP A 159 4.91 -22.63 4.80
CA ASP A 159 4.30 -23.95 4.67
C ASP A 159 5.34 -25.04 4.36
N VAL A 160 4.97 -26.29 4.62
CA VAL A 160 5.88 -27.44 4.49
C VAL A 160 6.38 -27.62 3.06
N ALA A 161 5.54 -27.36 2.05
CA ALA A 161 5.92 -27.56 0.65
C ALA A 161 6.96 -26.52 0.22
N THR A 162 6.71 -25.23 0.53
CA THR A 162 7.70 -24.17 0.25
C THR A 162 8.98 -24.39 1.04
N ARG A 163 8.91 -24.76 2.32
CA ARG A 163 10.11 -25.04 3.12
C ARG A 163 10.95 -26.17 2.53
N THR A 164 10.31 -27.25 2.10
CA THR A 164 10.99 -28.39 1.46
C THR A 164 11.67 -27.95 0.15
N SER A 165 10.98 -27.14 -0.66
CA SER A 165 11.55 -26.57 -1.90
C SER A 165 12.80 -25.75 -1.62
N VAL A 166 12.73 -24.84 -0.66
CA VAL A 166 13.84 -23.95 -0.27
C VAL A 166 15.03 -24.74 0.30
N GLU A 167 14.79 -25.75 1.13
CA GLU A 167 15.84 -26.61 1.70
C GLU A 167 16.50 -27.48 0.61
N SER A 168 15.72 -27.96 -0.36
CA SER A 168 16.24 -28.66 -1.54
C SER A 168 17.11 -27.73 -2.38
N PHE A 169 16.64 -26.50 -2.63
CA PHE A 169 17.37 -25.48 -3.37
C PHE A 169 18.70 -25.10 -2.70
N ARG A 170 18.71 -24.98 -1.36
CA ARG A 170 19.95 -24.78 -0.59
C ARG A 170 20.98 -25.86 -0.89
N SER A 171 20.55 -27.11 -1.01
CA SER A 171 21.43 -28.27 -1.22
C SER A 171 22.00 -28.34 -2.63
N THR A 172 21.35 -27.72 -3.62
CA THR A 172 21.75 -27.74 -5.03
C THR A 172 22.37 -26.43 -5.53
N TRP A 173 22.42 -25.38 -4.70
CA TRP A 173 22.88 -24.03 -5.08
C TRP A 173 24.29 -23.99 -5.71
N PHE A 174 25.23 -24.84 -5.27
CA PHE A 174 26.58 -24.95 -5.87
C PHE A 174 26.76 -26.17 -6.80
N GLY A 175 25.67 -26.82 -7.18
CA GLY A 175 25.67 -28.10 -7.90
C GLY A 175 25.57 -29.31 -6.97
N GLU A 176 25.26 -30.47 -7.55
CA GLU A 176 25.21 -31.75 -6.84
C GLU A 176 26.56 -32.03 -6.14
N ASP A 177 26.50 -32.58 -4.93
CA ASP A 177 27.66 -32.90 -4.07
C ASP A 177 28.53 -31.73 -3.60
N GLN A 178 28.04 -30.49 -3.63
CA GLN A 178 28.75 -29.30 -3.13
C GLN A 178 28.08 -28.64 -1.89
N ALA A 179 27.21 -29.38 -1.18
CA ALA A 179 26.48 -28.86 -0.01
C ALA A 179 27.41 -28.30 1.09
N ASP A 180 28.57 -28.92 1.30
CA ASP A 180 29.57 -28.46 2.27
C ASP A 180 30.11 -27.06 1.94
N ARG A 181 30.19 -26.70 0.65
CA ARG A 181 30.60 -25.35 0.23
C ARG A 181 29.54 -24.30 0.57
N VAL A 182 28.26 -24.66 0.53
CA VAL A 182 27.16 -23.80 1.00
C VAL A 182 27.34 -23.51 2.48
N LEU A 183 27.56 -24.55 3.29
CA LEU A 183 27.73 -24.42 4.73
C LEU A 183 28.98 -23.60 5.09
N LEU A 184 30.10 -23.82 4.39
CA LEU A 184 31.33 -23.04 4.56
C LEU A 184 31.11 -21.56 4.24
N GLN A 185 30.43 -21.24 3.14
CA GLN A 185 30.19 -19.85 2.78
C GLN A 185 29.19 -19.18 3.74
N LEU A 186 28.14 -19.88 4.18
CA LEU A 186 27.22 -19.39 5.19
C LEU A 186 27.92 -19.14 6.53
N SER A 187 28.90 -19.98 6.90
CA SER A 187 29.70 -19.80 8.12
C SER A 187 30.55 -18.53 8.10
N ALA A 188 30.87 -18.00 6.91
CA ALA A 188 31.64 -16.76 6.75
C ALA A 188 30.80 -15.48 6.95
N PHE A 189 29.47 -15.61 7.07
CA PHE A 189 28.55 -14.49 7.32
C PHE A 189 28.06 -14.42 8.78
N HIS A 190 28.66 -15.21 9.68
CA HIS A 190 28.48 -15.12 11.14
C HIS A 190 29.44 -14.12 11.79
#